data_AF-A0A401U293-F1
#
_entry.id   AF-A0A401U293-F1
#
_cell.length_a   1.000
_cell.length_b   1.000
_cell.length_c   1.000
_cell.angle_alpha   90.00
_cell.angle_beta   90.00
_cell.angle_gamma   90.00
#
_symmetry.space_group_name_H-M   'P 1'
#
loop_
_entity.id
_entity.type
_entity.pdbx_description
1 polymer ?
#
loop_
_entity_poly.entity_id
_entity_poly.type
_entity_poly.pdbx_seq_one_letter_code
_entity_poly.pdbx_strand_id
1 'polypeptide(L)'
;MTGVGEGLLPLDLPKMPAVLVNPRVPVATKDVFNALGLRHGELLIGATDIVMQAPSWPEAGRAVDDWIAALGRGTNDLEAPAARIEPVISDVLSALRATADVRLVRMSGSGATCFAVFASDAAAEAAGEQLRAAHPG
;
A
#
# COMPACT_ATOMS: atom_id res chain seq x y z
N MET A 1 -3.74 -0.18 -13.63
CA MET A 1 -2.40 -0.20 -14.24
C MET A 1 -2.10 -1.62 -14.71
N THR A 2 -1.48 -1.82 -15.86
CA THR A 2 -1.07 -3.14 -16.40
C THR A 2 0.34 -3.07 -16.99
N GLY A 3 0.93 -4.23 -17.32
CA GLY A 3 2.30 -4.33 -17.82
C GLY A 3 3.33 -4.09 -16.71
N VAL A 4 4.41 -3.37 -17.04
CA VAL A 4 5.40 -2.85 -16.08
C VAL A 4 5.00 -1.48 -15.49
N GLY A 5 3.81 -1.00 -15.86
CA GLY A 5 3.23 0.25 -15.36
C GLY A 5 2.80 1.23 -16.44
N GLU A 6 3.01 0.88 -17.70
CA GLU A 6 2.73 1.67 -18.89
C GLU A 6 1.25 1.66 -19.29
N GLY A 7 0.52 0.60 -18.95
CA GLY A 7 -0.90 0.48 -19.26
C GLY A 7 -1.75 1.22 -18.24
N LEU A 8 -2.33 2.36 -18.62
CA LEU A 8 -3.15 3.19 -17.74
C LEU A 8 -4.61 3.20 -18.17
N LEU A 9 -5.49 3.04 -17.19
CA LEU A 9 -6.93 3.27 -17.33
C LEU A 9 -7.36 4.26 -16.24
N PRO A 10 -8.16 5.28 -16.59
CA PRO A 10 -8.59 6.28 -15.62
C PRO A 10 -9.54 5.65 -14.58
N LEU A 11 -9.39 6.09 -13.34
CA LEU A 11 -10.29 5.79 -12.23
C LEU A 11 -10.72 7.11 -11.60
N ASP A 12 -12.02 7.24 -11.30
CA ASP A 12 -12.58 8.39 -10.62
C ASP A 12 -12.64 8.11 -9.11
N LEU A 13 -11.55 8.48 -8.42
CA LEU A 13 -11.36 8.20 -6.99
C LEU A 13 -11.97 9.33 -6.15
N PRO A 14 -12.66 9.01 -5.04
CA PRO A 14 -13.02 10.01 -4.05
C PRO A 14 -11.77 10.54 -3.34
N LYS A 15 -11.93 11.63 -2.58
CA LYS A 15 -10.90 12.06 -1.64
C LYS A 15 -10.60 10.92 -0.65
N MET A 16 -9.34 10.54 -0.54
CA MET A 16 -8.86 9.52 0.40
C MET A 16 -7.88 10.16 1.39
N PRO A 17 -8.35 10.50 2.60
CA PRO A 17 -7.47 10.96 3.68
C PRO A 17 -6.44 9.89 4.01
N ALA A 18 -5.17 10.28 4.07
CA ALA A 18 -4.08 9.34 4.27
C ALA A 18 -2.90 9.97 5.02
N VAL A 19 -2.18 9.14 5.76
CA VAL A 19 -0.88 9.45 6.36
C VAL A 19 0.19 8.69 5.61
N LEU A 20 1.27 9.37 5.22
CA LEU A 20 2.44 8.77 4.58
C LEU A 20 3.63 8.87 5.54
N VAL A 21 4.31 7.76 5.76
CA VAL A 21 5.52 7.68 6.58
C VAL A 21 6.67 7.19 5.71
N ASN A 22 7.72 8.00 5.61
CA ASN A 22 8.95 7.64 4.93
C ASN A 22 10.07 7.45 5.97
N PRO A 23 10.61 6.22 6.15
CA PRO A 23 11.68 5.96 7.12
C PRO A 23 13.05 6.54 6.71
N ARG A 24 13.15 7.20 5.54
CA ARG A 24 14.38 7.80 5.00
C ARG A 24 15.52 6.80 4.80
N VAL A 25 15.20 5.52 4.63
CA VAL A 25 16.16 4.47 4.24
C VAL A 25 16.03 4.18 2.74
N PRO A 26 17.16 4.05 2.01
CA PRO A 26 17.13 3.71 0.60
C PRO A 26 16.80 2.23 0.42
N VAL A 27 15.86 1.92 -0.48
CA VAL A 27 15.56 0.55 -0.91
C VAL A 27 15.65 0.52 -2.43
N ALA A 28 16.66 -0.17 -2.96
CA ALA A 28 16.83 -0.28 -4.39
C ALA A 28 15.72 -1.17 -4.98
N THR A 29 14.94 -0.64 -5.91
CA THR A 29 13.85 -1.37 -6.58
C THR A 29 14.32 -2.72 -7.14
N LYS A 30 15.51 -2.75 -7.78
CA LYS A 30 16.12 -3.98 -8.30
C LYS A 30 16.23 -5.07 -7.23
N ASP A 31 16.66 -4.72 -6.03
CA ASP A 31 16.91 -5.70 -4.97
C ASP A 31 15.60 -6.27 -4.43
N VAL A 32 14.55 -5.45 -4.35
CA VAL A 32 13.20 -5.89 -3.97
C VAL A 32 12.62 -6.88 -4.97
N PHE A 33 12.76 -6.60 -6.28
CA PHE A 33 12.33 -7.53 -7.33
C PHE A 33 13.17 -8.82 -7.34
N ASN A 34 14.49 -8.73 -7.09
CA ASN A 34 15.33 -9.93 -6.93
C ASN A 34 14.88 -10.78 -5.72
N ALA A 35 14.57 -10.12 -4.60
CA ALA A 35 14.11 -10.77 -3.38
C ALA A 35 12.68 -11.34 -3.50
N LEU A 36 11.87 -10.85 -4.44
CA LEU A 36 10.59 -11.45 -4.81
C LEU A 36 10.78 -12.86 -5.42
N GLY A 37 11.89 -13.07 -6.15
CA GLY A 37 12.33 -14.39 -6.59
C GLY A 37 11.55 -15.01 -7.75
N LEU A 38 10.74 -14.23 -8.47
CA LEU A 38 10.03 -14.70 -9.67
C LEU A 38 10.95 -14.70 -10.89
N ARG A 39 10.86 -15.74 -11.72
CA ARG A 39 11.49 -15.76 -13.04
C ARG A 39 10.72 -14.88 -14.02
N HIS A 40 11.35 -14.54 -15.15
CA HIS A 40 10.68 -13.77 -16.20
C HIS A 40 9.45 -14.52 -16.73
N GLY A 41 8.28 -13.87 -16.69
CA GLY A 41 7.01 -14.48 -17.08
C GLY A 41 6.38 -15.43 -16.05
N GLU A 42 7.02 -15.61 -14.89
CA GLU A 42 6.45 -16.35 -13.76
C GLU A 42 5.51 -15.45 -12.97
N LEU A 43 4.33 -15.98 -12.66
CA LEU A 43 3.30 -15.28 -11.89
C LEU A 43 3.32 -15.81 -10.46
N LEU A 44 3.09 -14.90 -9.51
CA LEU A 44 3.01 -15.24 -8.08
C LEU A 44 1.78 -16.12 -7.77
N ILE A 45 0.72 -15.97 -8.56
CA ILE A 45 -0.50 -16.78 -8.55
C ILE A 45 -0.82 -17.26 -9.96
N GLY A 46 -1.58 -18.34 -10.11
CA GLY A 46 -1.91 -18.90 -11.43
C GLY A 46 -2.65 -17.88 -12.30
N ALA A 47 -2.46 -17.94 -13.62
CA ALA A 47 -3.12 -17.00 -14.56
C ALA A 47 -4.65 -17.00 -14.43
N THR A 48 -5.24 -18.15 -14.09
CA THR A 48 -6.67 -18.29 -13.82
C THR A 48 -7.11 -17.53 -12.55
N ASP A 49 -6.26 -17.48 -11.53
CA ASP A 49 -6.54 -16.76 -10.29
C ASP A 49 -6.50 -15.24 -10.53
N ILE A 50 -5.61 -14.74 -11.40
CA ILE A 50 -5.54 -13.32 -11.75
C ILE A 50 -6.84 -12.84 -12.41
N VAL A 51 -7.40 -13.62 -13.34
CA VAL A 51 -8.64 -13.26 -14.04
C VAL A 51 -9.85 -13.32 -13.11
N MET A 52 -9.88 -14.27 -12.17
CA MET A 52 -10.97 -14.43 -11.21
C MET A 52 -10.88 -13.46 -10.02
N GLN A 53 -9.69 -12.92 -9.73
CA GLN A 53 -9.43 -12.00 -8.61
C GLN A 53 -9.25 -10.55 -9.04
N ALA A 54 -9.34 -10.22 -10.34
CA ALA A 54 -9.28 -8.86 -10.81
C ALA A 54 -10.34 -8.01 -10.07
N PRO A 55 -9.93 -7.02 -9.26
CA PRO A 55 -10.87 -6.28 -8.45
C PRO A 55 -11.84 -5.54 -9.37
N SER A 56 -13.13 -5.79 -9.20
CA SER A 56 -14.16 -4.90 -9.71
C SER A 56 -14.03 -3.58 -8.96
N TRP A 57 -13.49 -2.57 -9.61
CA TRP A 57 -13.43 -1.22 -9.05
C TRP A 57 -14.86 -0.70 -8.80
N PRO A 58 -15.09 0.04 -7.70
CA PRO A 58 -16.35 0.74 -7.51
C PRO A 58 -16.62 1.72 -8.66
N GLU A 59 -17.90 1.97 -8.93
CA GLU A 59 -18.32 2.99 -9.89
C GLU A 59 -17.93 4.41 -9.42
N ALA A 60 -17.91 5.35 -10.36
CA ALA A 60 -17.69 6.77 -10.07
C ALA A 60 -18.71 7.30 -9.06
N GLY A 61 -18.28 8.16 -8.14
CA GLY A 61 -19.13 8.76 -7.10
C GLY A 61 -19.45 7.85 -5.91
N ARG A 62 -18.91 6.62 -5.85
CA ARG A 62 -19.06 5.74 -4.68
C ARG A 62 -18.28 6.25 -3.47
N ALA A 63 -18.77 5.89 -2.28
CA ALA A 63 -18.22 6.36 -1.02
C ALA A 63 -16.79 5.86 -0.81
N VAL A 64 -15.99 6.60 -0.03
CA VAL A 64 -14.61 6.22 0.29
C VAL A 64 -14.51 4.82 0.91
N ASP A 65 -15.52 4.41 1.69
CA ASP A 65 -15.57 3.07 2.30
C ASP A 65 -15.68 1.94 1.26
N ASP A 66 -16.41 2.15 0.17
CA ASP A 66 -16.49 1.17 -0.91
C ASP A 66 -15.13 0.98 -1.59
N TRP A 67 -14.41 2.09 -1.78
CA TRP A 67 -13.05 2.09 -2.34
C TRP A 67 -12.04 1.44 -1.40
N ILE A 68 -12.08 1.74 -0.11
CA ILE A 68 -11.23 1.10 0.90
C ILE A 68 -11.50 -0.41 0.92
N ALA A 69 -12.76 -0.85 0.86
CA ALA A 69 -13.11 -2.26 0.83
C ALA A 69 -12.60 -2.96 -0.43
N ALA A 70 -12.69 -2.31 -1.59
CA ALA A 70 -12.13 -2.83 -2.85
C ALA A 70 -10.61 -2.93 -2.80
N LEU A 71 -9.93 -1.88 -2.33
CA LEU A 71 -8.47 -1.86 -2.13
C LEU A 71 -7.99 -2.92 -1.13
N GLY A 72 -8.77 -3.17 -0.08
CA GLY A 72 -8.46 -4.17 0.94
C GLY A 72 -8.40 -5.61 0.43
N ARG A 73 -8.98 -5.90 -0.74
CA ARG A 73 -8.85 -7.20 -1.43
C ARG A 73 -7.49 -7.41 -2.06
N GLY A 74 -6.75 -6.32 -2.30
CA GLY A 74 -5.42 -6.34 -2.88
C GLY A 74 -4.29 -6.36 -1.85
N THR A 75 -3.12 -6.78 -2.33
CA THR A 75 -1.85 -6.78 -1.61
C THR A 75 -0.80 -5.98 -2.38
N ASN A 76 0.29 -5.63 -1.71
CA ASN A 76 1.53 -5.28 -2.37
C ASN A 76 2.50 -6.46 -2.21
N ASP A 77 2.70 -7.23 -3.28
CA ASP A 77 3.54 -8.43 -3.24
C ASP A 77 5.02 -8.10 -2.97
N LEU A 78 5.42 -6.84 -3.17
CA LEU A 78 6.76 -6.35 -2.86
C LEU A 78 6.96 -5.97 -1.39
N GLU A 79 5.88 -5.91 -0.58
CA GLU A 79 5.97 -5.53 0.84
C GLU A 79 6.84 -6.52 1.63
N ALA A 80 6.60 -7.82 1.49
CA ALA A 80 7.38 -8.83 2.21
C ALA A 80 8.86 -8.89 1.77
N PRO A 81 9.20 -8.87 0.46
CA PRO A 81 10.59 -8.73 0.01
C PRO A 81 11.27 -7.46 0.51
N ALA A 82 10.62 -6.30 0.44
CA ALA A 82 11.21 -5.04 0.91
C ALA A 82 11.44 -5.05 2.41
N ALA A 83 10.50 -5.58 3.20
CA ALA A 83 10.64 -5.73 4.64
C ALA A 83 11.75 -6.73 5.06
N ARG A 84 12.11 -7.70 4.21
CA ARG A 84 13.28 -8.56 4.44
C ARG A 84 14.60 -7.83 4.22
N ILE A 85 14.63 -6.88 3.27
CA ILE A 85 15.83 -6.08 2.96
C ILE A 85 16.00 -4.98 4.01
N GLU A 86 14.94 -4.23 4.30
CA GLU A 86 14.91 -3.17 5.30
C GLU A 86 13.81 -3.43 6.35
N PRO A 87 14.15 -4.09 7.48
CA PRO A 87 13.19 -4.45 8.53
C PRO A 87 12.38 -3.27 9.10
N VAL A 88 12.92 -2.05 9.04
CA VAL A 88 12.22 -0.83 9.48
C VAL A 88 10.89 -0.61 8.75
N ILE A 89 10.72 -1.16 7.55
CA ILE A 89 9.43 -1.14 6.84
C ILE A 89 8.35 -1.87 7.67
N SER A 90 8.68 -3.00 8.29
CA SER A 90 7.75 -3.73 9.17
C SER A 90 7.38 -2.91 10.40
N ASP A 91 8.34 -2.18 10.97
CA ASP A 91 8.13 -1.32 12.13
C ASP A 91 7.19 -0.16 11.77
N VAL A 92 7.42 0.49 10.64
CA VAL A 92 6.55 1.57 10.13
C VAL A 92 5.14 1.06 9.87
N LEU A 93 4.98 -0.08 9.18
CA LEU A 93 3.67 -0.67 8.93
C LEU A 93 2.95 -1.03 10.25
N SER A 94 3.68 -1.50 11.25
CA SER A 94 3.12 -1.83 12.56
C SER A 94 2.69 -0.56 13.32
N ALA A 95 3.50 0.50 13.30
CA ALA A 95 3.18 1.79 13.89
C ALA A 95 1.92 2.40 13.24
N LEU A 96 1.82 2.36 11.91
CA LEU A 96 0.62 2.79 11.18
C LEU A 96 -0.62 1.99 11.57
N ARG A 97 -0.51 0.65 11.69
CA ARG A 97 -1.63 -0.24 12.10
C ARG A 97 -2.09 0.00 13.54
N ALA A 98 -1.23 0.56 14.39
CA ALA A 98 -1.55 0.89 15.78
C ALA A 98 -2.24 2.25 15.95
N THR A 99 -2.41 3.03 14.88
CA THR A 99 -3.15 4.31 14.95
C THR A 99 -4.66 4.07 15.03
N ALA A 100 -5.37 4.97 15.70
CA ALA A 100 -6.83 4.91 15.80
C ALA A 100 -7.49 5.11 14.42
N ASP A 101 -8.65 4.47 14.20
CA ASP A 101 -9.49 4.63 13.01
C ASP A 101 -8.82 4.31 11.66
N VAL A 102 -7.67 3.64 11.68
CA VAL A 102 -6.98 3.20 10.46
C VAL A 102 -7.80 2.15 9.71
N ARG A 103 -7.92 2.33 8.39
CA ARG A 103 -8.77 1.48 7.55
C ARG A 103 -7.99 0.57 6.61
N LEU A 104 -6.83 1.03 6.17
CA LEU A 104 -5.92 0.28 5.30
C LEU A 104 -4.48 0.73 5.60
N VAL A 105 -3.54 -0.21 5.65
CA VAL A 105 -2.10 0.07 5.77
C VAL A 105 -1.33 -0.76 4.77
N ARG A 106 -0.45 -0.13 3.98
CA ARG A 106 0.37 -0.79 2.96
C ARG A 106 1.69 -0.04 2.72
N MET A 107 2.65 -0.74 2.14
CA MET A 107 3.81 -0.12 1.49
C MET A 107 3.43 0.44 0.10
N SER A 108 3.99 1.59 -0.27
CA SER A 108 3.84 2.17 -1.61
C SER A 108 4.96 1.71 -2.55
N GLY A 109 4.59 1.16 -3.72
CA GLY A 109 5.55 0.71 -4.73
C GLY A 109 6.51 -0.36 -4.20
N SER A 110 7.81 -0.22 -4.49
CA SER A 110 8.88 -1.05 -3.93
C SER A 110 9.41 -0.55 -2.58
N GLY A 111 8.77 0.45 -1.96
CA GLY A 111 9.20 1.03 -0.69
C GLY A 111 10.28 2.11 -0.80
N ALA A 112 10.73 2.69 0.32
CA ALA A 112 10.39 2.32 1.70
C ALA A 112 9.15 3.05 2.28
N THR A 113 8.55 4.00 1.55
CA THR A 113 7.39 4.75 2.03
C THR A 113 6.19 3.83 2.27
N CYS A 114 5.60 3.94 3.46
CA CYS A 114 4.38 3.26 3.84
C CYS A 114 3.26 4.28 4.04
N PHE A 115 2.01 3.84 3.90
CA PHE A 115 0.86 4.71 4.06
C PHE A 115 -0.28 4.03 4.80
N ALA A 116 -1.11 4.85 5.43
CA ALA A 116 -2.37 4.46 6.04
C ALA A 116 -3.51 5.32 5.46
N VAL A 117 -4.67 4.71 5.20
CA VAL A 117 -5.88 5.39 4.73
C VAL A 117 -6.91 5.44 5.85
N PHE A 118 -7.63 6.56 5.94
CA PHE A 118 -8.62 6.87 6.96
C PHE A 118 -9.93 7.31 6.30
N ALA A 119 -11.03 7.28 7.07
CA ALA A 119 -12.33 7.73 6.59
C ALA A 119 -12.48 9.26 6.54
N SER A 120 -11.64 10.01 7.27
CA SER A 120 -11.71 11.47 7.38
C SER A 120 -10.34 12.12 7.54
N ASP A 121 -10.24 13.40 7.17
CA ASP A 121 -9.02 14.18 7.34
C ASP A 121 -8.64 14.31 8.82
N ALA A 122 -9.62 14.54 9.70
CA ALA A 122 -9.38 14.65 11.15
C ALA A 122 -8.76 13.37 11.74
N ALA A 123 -9.20 12.19 11.30
CA ALA A 123 -8.60 10.92 11.74
C ALA A 123 -7.17 10.76 11.21
N ALA A 124 -6.92 11.13 9.94
CA ALA A 124 -5.57 11.10 9.37
C ALA A 124 -4.63 12.08 10.08
N GLU A 125 -5.08 13.30 10.39
CA GLU A 125 -4.31 14.30 11.13
C GLU A 125 -3.96 13.83 12.53
N ALA A 126 -4.95 13.33 13.28
CA ALA A 126 -4.74 12.79 14.63
C ALA A 126 -3.76 11.61 14.63
N ALA A 127 -3.87 10.70 13.65
CA ALA A 127 -2.92 9.60 13.48
C ALA A 127 -1.50 10.12 13.17
N GLY A 128 -1.38 11.14 12.33
CA GLY A 128 -0.11 11.80 12.02
C GLY A 128 0.54 12.45 13.25
N GLU A 129 -0.25 13.10 14.11
CA GLU A 129 0.20 13.64 15.40
C GLU A 129 0.64 12.55 16.37
N GLN A 130 -0.17 11.48 16.51
CA GLN A 130 0.16 10.32 17.34
C GLN A 130 1.51 9.71 16.93
N LEU A 131 1.73 9.50 15.63
CA LEU A 131 2.97 8.93 15.11
C LEU A 131 4.18 9.83 15.38
N ARG A 132 4.05 11.15 15.18
CA ARG A 132 5.11 12.12 15.48
C ARG A 132 5.46 12.14 16.97
N ALA A 133 4.46 12.04 17.84
CA ALA A 133 4.67 12.01 19.29
C ALA A 133 5.33 10.70 19.75
N ALA A 134 4.94 9.57 19.17
CA ALA A 134 5.48 8.25 19.50
C ALA A 134 6.89 8.01 18.92
N HIS A 135 7.22 8.65 17.79
CA HIS A 135 8.49 8.49 17.08
C HIS A 135 9.14 9.85 16.79
N PRO A 136 9.65 10.56 17.82
CA PRO A 136 10.27 11.86 17.64
C PRO A 136 11.61 11.74 16.88
N GLY A 137 11.76 12.45 15.75
CA GLY A 137 13.00 12.51 14.96
C GLY A 137 12.85 13.10 13.55
#